data_AF-A0A0L8JEN0-F1
#
_entry.id   AF-A0A0L8JEN0-F1
#
_cell.length_a   1.000
_cell.length_b   1.000
_cell.length_c   1.000
_cell.angle_alpha   90.00
_cell.angle_beta   90.00
_cell.angle_gamma   90.00
#
_symmetry.space_group_name_H-M   'P 1'
#
loop_
_entity.id
_entity.type
_entity.pdbx_description
1 polymer ?
#
loop_
_entity_poly.entity_id
_entity_poly.type
_entity_poly.pdbx_seq_one_letter_code
_entity_poly.pdbx_strand_id
1 'polypeptide(L)'
;MRWLRLYARSRQIFLSLPATVISGIAAAIPSWSGEQHSPDARSLVLALSAGIAVASTGLGGQDVRLDRTGSLSWAWIRAAHALGIGMAAVTVLLALQVTTETTTLLVIGRAACGLAGLAAIGAAVFGAAFAWAVPFAWCAVAYFVPPSGDRTVEIAAWMFQPADAAPSTWMSAALLVTGLVTYATAGPRPSVLAR
;
A
#
# COMPACT_ATOMS: atom_id res chain seq x y z
N MET A 1 0.93 -26.71 6.10
CA MET A 1 2.10 -26.00 5.51
C MET A 1 2.08 -25.89 3.97
N ARG A 2 1.62 -26.91 3.22
CA ARG A 2 1.58 -26.87 1.74
C ARG A 2 0.67 -25.77 1.14
N TRP A 3 -0.51 -25.56 1.72
CA TRP A 3 -1.48 -24.56 1.26
C TRP A 3 -0.98 -23.11 1.33
N LEU A 4 -0.32 -22.73 2.42
CA LEU A 4 0.26 -21.38 2.59
C LEU A 4 1.33 -21.08 1.53
N ARG A 5 2.21 -22.05 1.22
CA ARG A 5 3.22 -21.88 0.16
C ARG A 5 2.59 -21.78 -1.22
N LEU A 6 1.57 -22.60 -1.50
CA LEU A 6 0.83 -22.53 -2.76
C LEU A 6 0.10 -21.18 -2.92
N TYR A 7 -0.54 -20.70 -1.84
CA TYR A 7 -1.16 -19.38 -1.80
C TYR A 7 -0.13 -18.27 -2.05
N ALA A 8 0.99 -18.29 -1.33
CA ALA A 8 2.05 -17.29 -1.48
C ALA A 8 2.67 -17.28 -2.87
N ARG A 9 2.85 -18.45 -3.50
CA ARG A 9 3.31 -18.55 -4.89
C ARG A 9 2.27 -18.03 -5.87
N SER A 10 1.00 -18.38 -5.68
CA SER A 10 -0.09 -17.94 -6.56
C SER A 10 -0.29 -16.42 -6.56
N ARG A 11 0.01 -15.77 -5.43
CA ARG A 11 -0.15 -14.33 -5.19
C ARG A 11 1.13 -13.52 -5.36
N GLN A 12 2.17 -14.11 -5.97
CA GLN A 12 3.46 -13.43 -6.21
C GLN A 12 4.11 -12.85 -4.94
N ILE A 13 3.77 -13.36 -3.75
CA ILE A 13 4.28 -12.84 -2.45
C ILE A 13 5.80 -12.95 -2.39
N PHE A 14 6.37 -13.99 -3.00
CA PHE A 14 7.83 -14.20 -3.07
C PHE A 14 8.56 -13.20 -3.97
N LEU A 15 7.86 -12.54 -4.90
CA LEU A 15 8.41 -11.49 -5.76
C LEU A 15 8.23 -10.10 -5.16
N SER A 16 7.14 -9.87 -4.42
CA SER A 16 6.88 -8.57 -3.80
C SER A 16 7.67 -8.31 -2.51
N LEU A 17 7.96 -9.36 -1.72
CA LEU A 17 8.70 -9.23 -0.46
C LEU A 17 10.10 -8.63 -0.65
N PRO A 18 10.97 -9.15 -1.55
CA PRO A 18 12.30 -8.58 -1.77
C PRO A 18 12.26 -7.12 -2.19
N ALA A 19 11.33 -6.74 -3.07
CA ALA A 19 11.20 -5.37 -3.53
C ALA A 19 10.71 -4.41 -2.42
N THR A 20 9.83 -4.88 -1.54
CA THR A 20 9.40 -4.13 -0.35
C THR A 20 10.58 -3.93 0.61
N VAL A 21 11.38 -4.98 0.82
CA VAL A 21 12.59 -4.92 1.65
C VAL A 21 13.63 -3.96 1.05
N ILE A 22 13.89 -4.04 -0.26
CA ILE A 22 14.82 -3.14 -0.95
C ILE A 22 14.38 -1.68 -0.81
N SER A 23 13.08 -1.40 -0.95
CA SER A 23 12.53 -0.05 -0.77
C SER A 23 12.73 0.44 0.68
N GLY A 24 12.52 -0.43 1.66
CA GLY A 24 12.78 -0.13 3.08
C GLY A 24 14.26 0.12 3.36
N ILE A 25 15.16 -0.71 2.83
CA ILE A 25 16.61 -0.55 2.95
C ILE A 25 17.04 0.80 2.36
N ALA A 26 16.54 1.14 1.17
CA ALA A 26 16.85 2.42 0.54
C ALA A 26 16.44 3.62 1.42
N ALA A 27 15.31 3.51 2.15
CA ALA A 27 14.87 4.52 3.11
C ALA A 27 15.73 4.57 4.39
N ALA A 28 16.33 3.43 4.78
CA ALA A 28 17.12 3.30 5.99
C ALA A 28 18.58 3.77 5.82
N ILE A 29 19.12 3.76 4.59
CA ILE A 29 20.52 4.14 4.30
C ILE A 29 20.95 5.47 4.98
N PRO A 30 20.17 6.57 4.90
CA PRO A 30 20.55 7.83 5.55
C PRO A 30 20.61 7.74 7.09
N SER A 31 19.72 6.96 7.70
CA SER A 31 19.70 6.79 9.17
C SER A 31 20.89 5.97 9.68
N TRP A 32 21.44 5.09 8.83
CA TRP A 32 22.56 4.20 9.18
C TRP A 32 23.93 4.81 8.91
N SER A 33 24.03 5.86 8.08
CA SER A 33 25.29 6.52 7.78
C SER A 33 25.85 7.35 8.95
N GLY A 34 25.13 7.42 10.08
CA GLY A 34 25.55 8.14 11.28
C GLY A 34 25.36 9.66 11.19
N GLU A 35 24.78 10.16 10.10
CA GLU A 35 24.23 11.51 10.07
C GLU A 35 23.06 11.58 11.04
N GLN A 36 23.08 12.53 11.97
CA GLN A 36 22.07 12.73 13.02
C GLN A 36 20.68 13.17 12.51
N HIS A 37 20.36 12.87 11.25
CA HIS A 37 19.08 13.17 10.63
C HIS A 37 18.20 11.93 10.66
N SER A 38 17.24 11.92 11.58
CA SER A 38 16.07 11.05 11.47
C SER A 38 15.46 11.27 10.08
N PRO A 39 15.19 10.20 9.31
CA PRO A 39 14.66 10.34 7.96
C PRO A 39 13.33 11.07 8.00
N ASP A 40 13.20 12.11 7.19
CA ASP A 40 11.99 12.92 7.10
C ASP A 40 10.79 12.01 6.75
N ALA A 41 9.65 12.22 7.40
CA ALA A 41 8.42 11.45 7.21
C ALA A 41 8.04 11.34 5.72
N ARG A 42 8.33 12.39 4.94
CA ARG A 42 8.14 12.41 3.50
C ARG A 42 8.91 11.32 2.76
N SER A 43 10.18 11.10 3.10
CA SER A 43 11.02 10.06 2.50
C SER A 43 10.50 8.66 2.83
N LEU A 44 9.96 8.47 4.04
CA LEU A 44 9.37 7.20 4.48
C LEU A 44 8.05 6.91 3.78
N VAL A 45 7.23 7.93 3.55
CA VAL A 45 5.99 7.80 2.75
C VAL A 45 6.30 7.46 1.29
N LEU A 46 7.38 7.99 0.71
CA LEU A 46 7.82 7.59 -0.63
C LEU A 46 8.25 6.12 -0.68
N ALA A 47 9.09 5.69 0.26
CA ALA A 47 9.53 4.29 0.36
C ALA A 47 8.35 3.33 0.58
N LEU A 48 7.41 3.72 1.44
CA LEU A 48 6.17 3.00 1.69
C LEU A 48 5.31 2.89 0.43
N SER A 49 5.18 3.98 -0.33
CA SER A 49 4.45 4.02 -1.60
C SER A 49 5.07 3.10 -2.64
N ALA A 50 6.40 3.09 -2.75
CA ALA A 50 7.12 2.17 -3.64
C ALA A 50 6.91 0.71 -3.23
N GLY A 51 7.07 0.39 -1.94
CA GLY A 51 6.85 -0.96 -1.42
C GLY A 51 5.43 -1.46 -1.65
N ILE A 52 4.42 -0.64 -1.36
CA ILE A 52 3.01 -0.98 -1.59
C ILE A 52 2.70 -1.07 -3.09
N ALA A 53 3.25 -0.19 -3.93
CA ALA A 53 3.08 -0.27 -5.38
C ALA A 53 3.59 -1.61 -5.91
N VAL A 54 4.81 -2.03 -5.52
CA VAL A 54 5.32 -3.34 -5.96
C VAL A 54 4.47 -4.49 -5.41
N ALA A 55 4.12 -4.46 -4.13
CA ALA A 55 3.32 -5.50 -3.50
C ALA A 55 1.90 -5.62 -4.08
N SER A 56 1.33 -4.52 -4.58
CA SER A 56 -0.01 -4.51 -5.19
C SER A 56 -0.10 -5.34 -6.47
N THR A 57 1.02 -5.59 -7.17
CA THR A 57 1.06 -6.49 -8.33
C THR A 57 0.63 -7.92 -7.96
N GLY A 58 0.85 -8.31 -6.70
CA GLY A 58 0.45 -9.61 -6.14
C GLY A 58 -1.03 -9.71 -5.78
N LEU A 59 -1.83 -8.65 -5.88
CA LEU A 59 -3.26 -8.71 -5.62
C LEU A 59 -3.96 -9.69 -6.59
N GLY A 60 -3.44 -9.87 -7.81
CA GLY A 60 -3.96 -10.84 -8.77
C GLY A 60 -3.77 -12.30 -8.34
N GLY A 61 -4.79 -13.13 -8.57
CA GLY A 61 -4.67 -14.59 -8.52
C GLY A 61 -4.32 -15.13 -9.91
N GLN A 62 -3.69 -16.31 -9.97
CA GLN A 62 -3.40 -16.98 -11.25
C GLN A 62 -4.68 -17.31 -12.04
N ASP A 63 -5.79 -17.57 -11.35
CA ASP A 63 -7.08 -17.84 -11.97
C ASP A 63 -8.22 -17.13 -11.23
N VAL A 64 -8.62 -15.98 -11.76
CA VAL A 64 -9.72 -15.16 -11.22
C VAL A 64 -11.07 -15.86 -11.36
N ARG A 65 -11.23 -16.78 -12.32
CA ARG A 65 -12.49 -17.55 -12.48
C ARG A 65 -12.61 -18.59 -11.37
N LEU A 66 -11.52 -19.27 -11.04
CA LEU A 66 -11.48 -20.23 -9.93
C LEU A 66 -11.75 -19.56 -8.56
N ASP A 67 -11.21 -18.35 -8.36
CA ASP A 67 -11.47 -17.54 -7.16
C ASP A 67 -12.94 -17.12 -7.01
N ARG A 68 -13.74 -17.14 -8.10
CA ARG A 68 -15.17 -16.80 -8.07
C ARG A 68 -16.09 -18.00 -7.80
N THR A 69 -15.64 -19.21 -8.08
CA THR A 69 -16.46 -20.43 -7.95
C THR A 69 -16.18 -21.21 -6.66
N GLY A 70 -15.20 -20.79 -5.85
CA GLY A 70 -14.90 -21.44 -4.59
C GLY A 70 -16.00 -21.27 -3.53
N SER A 71 -16.25 -22.33 -2.75
CA SER A 71 -17.23 -22.34 -1.64
C SER A 71 -16.80 -21.56 -0.40
N LEU A 72 -15.55 -21.08 -0.35
CA LEU A 72 -15.02 -20.27 0.73
C LEU A 72 -15.32 -18.79 0.51
N SER A 73 -15.47 -18.04 1.61
CA SER A 73 -15.66 -16.60 1.58
C SER A 73 -14.37 -15.87 1.16
N TRP A 74 -14.07 -15.88 -0.14
CA TRP A 74 -12.90 -15.23 -0.72
C TRP A 74 -12.85 -13.72 -0.44
N ALA A 75 -14.00 -13.10 -0.14
CA ALA A 75 -14.08 -11.69 0.23
C ALA A 75 -13.17 -11.34 1.42
N TRP A 76 -13.21 -12.13 2.50
CA TRP A 76 -12.39 -11.90 3.69
C TRP A 76 -10.89 -12.13 3.43
N ILE A 77 -10.56 -13.16 2.64
CA ILE A 77 -9.16 -13.46 2.27
C ILE A 77 -8.59 -12.33 1.39
N ARG A 78 -9.39 -11.82 0.44
CA ARG A 78 -9.00 -10.68 -0.40
C ARG A 78 -8.77 -9.41 0.42
N ALA A 79 -9.67 -9.10 1.35
CA ALA A 79 -9.53 -7.97 2.26
C ALA A 79 -8.27 -8.12 3.13
N ALA A 80 -8.07 -9.30 3.72
CA ALA A 80 -6.89 -9.60 4.53
C ALA A 80 -5.59 -9.49 3.73
N HIS A 81 -5.59 -9.89 2.45
CA HIS A 81 -4.42 -9.76 1.60
C HIS A 81 -4.09 -8.30 1.28
N ALA A 82 -5.10 -7.48 0.97
CA ALA A 82 -4.92 -6.05 0.75
C ALA A 82 -4.40 -5.34 2.02
N LEU A 83 -4.96 -5.66 3.19
CA LEU A 83 -4.45 -5.18 4.49
C LEU A 83 -3.02 -5.65 4.76
N GLY A 84 -2.73 -6.90 4.45
CA GLY A 84 -1.42 -7.52 4.64
C GLY A 84 -0.30 -6.80 3.88
N ILE A 85 -0.60 -6.22 2.70
CA ILE A 85 0.37 -5.43 1.94
C ILE A 85 0.79 -4.17 2.70
N GLY A 86 -0.18 -3.39 3.20
CA GLY A 86 0.11 -2.19 3.99
C GLY A 86 0.86 -2.54 5.28
N MET A 87 0.39 -3.57 6.00
CA MET A 87 1.02 -4.05 7.23
C MET A 87 2.46 -4.53 7.01
N ALA A 88 2.72 -5.28 5.94
CA ALA A 88 4.06 -5.75 5.62
C ALA A 88 5.01 -4.58 5.36
N ALA A 89 4.57 -3.56 4.60
CA ALA A 89 5.39 -2.40 4.29
C ALA A 89 5.75 -1.59 5.57
N VAL A 90 4.78 -1.36 6.45
CA VAL A 90 5.04 -0.73 7.76
C VAL A 90 5.97 -1.58 8.63
N THR A 91 5.75 -2.90 8.66
CA THR A 91 6.57 -3.84 9.45
C THR A 91 8.03 -3.83 9.01
N VAL A 92 8.30 -3.73 7.70
CA VAL A 92 9.65 -3.61 7.17
C VAL A 92 10.31 -2.32 7.66
N LEU A 93 9.62 -1.17 7.60
CA LEU A 93 10.17 0.10 8.09
C LEU A 93 10.44 0.07 9.61
N LEU A 94 9.55 -0.54 10.39
CA LEU A 94 9.74 -0.71 11.83
C LEU A 94 10.91 -1.64 12.15
N ALA A 95 11.03 -2.77 11.44
CA ALA A 95 12.10 -3.75 11.63
C ALA A 95 13.49 -3.17 11.32
N LEU A 96 13.55 -2.25 10.36
CA LEU A 96 14.78 -1.53 10.01
C LEU A 96 15.09 -0.35 10.96
N GLN A 97 14.26 -0.14 11.99
CA GLN A 97 14.40 0.92 13.01
C GLN A 97 14.58 2.31 12.39
N VAL A 98 13.89 2.57 11.28
CA VAL A 98 14.10 3.79 10.49
C VAL A 98 13.66 5.04 11.26
N THR A 99 12.75 4.89 12.23
CA THR A 99 12.35 5.96 13.16
C THR A 99 11.74 5.38 14.43
N THR A 100 11.84 6.11 15.53
CA THR A 100 11.15 5.81 16.81
C THR A 100 10.17 6.92 17.21
N GLU A 101 10.07 7.99 16.41
CA GLU A 101 9.21 9.13 16.70
C GLU A 101 7.73 8.79 16.48
N THR A 102 6.92 8.96 17.52
CA THR A 102 5.50 8.60 17.49
C THR A 102 4.72 9.36 16.41
N THR A 103 5.04 10.65 16.19
CA THR A 103 4.42 11.49 15.16
C THR A 103 4.68 10.93 13.76
N THR A 104 5.92 10.55 13.48
CA THR A 104 6.33 9.93 12.20
C THR A 104 5.67 8.57 12.01
N LEU A 105 5.56 7.76 13.06
CA LEU A 105 4.85 6.49 13.01
C LEU A 105 3.35 6.64 12.69
N LEU A 106 2.69 7.66 13.24
CA LEU A 106 1.29 7.97 12.91
C LEU A 106 1.12 8.34 11.44
N VAL A 107 2.02 9.16 10.89
CA VAL A 107 2.02 9.52 9.46
C VAL A 107 2.20 8.29 8.58
N ILE A 108 3.18 7.42 8.88
CA ILE A 108 3.45 6.20 8.11
C ILE A 108 2.28 5.23 8.17
N GLY A 109 1.73 4.97 9.37
CA GLY A 109 0.61 4.04 9.54
C GLY A 109 -0.63 4.50 8.76
N ARG A 110 -0.94 5.80 8.84
CA ARG A 110 -2.04 6.40 8.10
C ARG A 110 -1.80 6.37 6.58
N ALA A 111 -0.59 6.71 6.12
CA ALA A 111 -0.18 6.59 4.71
C ALA A 111 -0.36 5.16 4.19
N ALA A 112 0.04 4.16 4.98
CA ALA A 112 -0.09 2.75 4.60
C ALA A 112 -1.55 2.34 4.40
N CYS A 113 -2.45 2.78 5.29
CA CYS A 113 -3.88 2.53 5.19
C CYS A 113 -4.46 3.07 3.87
N GLY A 114 -4.22 4.35 3.56
CA GLY A 114 -4.77 4.94 2.34
C GLY A 114 -4.12 4.36 1.07
N LEU A 115 -2.83 4.04 1.10
CA LEU A 115 -2.11 3.39 -0.01
C LEU A 115 -2.61 1.98 -0.29
N ALA A 116 -2.84 1.18 0.75
CA ALA A 116 -3.44 -0.15 0.61
C ALA A 116 -4.85 -0.06 0.02
N GLY A 117 -5.63 0.94 0.43
CA GLY A 117 -6.92 1.26 -0.17
C GLY A 117 -6.82 1.59 -1.66
N LEU A 118 -5.93 2.50 -2.05
CA LEU A 118 -5.68 2.86 -3.45
C LEU A 118 -5.23 1.68 -4.31
N ALA A 119 -4.33 0.84 -3.78
CA ALA A 119 -3.90 -0.39 -4.43
C ALA A 119 -5.07 -1.35 -4.67
N ALA A 120 -5.95 -1.51 -3.68
CA ALA A 120 -7.14 -2.36 -3.76
C ALA A 120 -8.16 -1.83 -4.79
N ILE A 121 -8.40 -0.51 -4.81
CA ILE A 121 -9.20 0.16 -5.84
C ILE A 121 -8.58 -0.07 -7.23
N GLY A 122 -7.27 0.14 -7.36
CA GLY A 122 -6.55 -0.05 -8.61
C GLY A 122 -6.68 -1.47 -9.15
N ALA A 123 -6.54 -2.48 -8.29
CA ALA A 123 -6.73 -3.88 -8.66
C ALA A 123 -8.16 -4.16 -9.13
N ALA A 124 -9.18 -3.60 -8.46
CA ALA A 124 -10.57 -3.80 -8.81
C ALA A 124 -10.98 -3.09 -10.12
N VAL A 125 -10.46 -1.89 -10.38
CA VAL A 125 -10.86 -1.06 -11.54
C VAL A 125 -10.02 -1.35 -12.78
N PHE A 126 -8.71 -1.51 -12.61
CA PHE A 126 -7.74 -1.65 -13.71
C PHE A 126 -7.15 -3.06 -13.82
N GLY A 127 -7.38 -3.90 -12.82
CA GLY A 127 -6.79 -5.23 -12.74
C GLY A 127 -5.48 -5.24 -11.98
N ALA A 128 -5.05 -6.42 -11.55
CA ALA A 128 -3.86 -6.58 -10.71
C ALA A 128 -2.56 -6.06 -11.36
N ALA A 129 -2.43 -6.19 -12.69
CA ALA A 129 -1.25 -5.72 -13.42
C ALA A 129 -1.03 -4.20 -13.33
N PHE A 130 -2.11 -3.43 -13.12
CA PHE A 130 -2.08 -1.97 -13.03
C PHE A 130 -2.44 -1.45 -11.63
N ALA A 131 -2.59 -2.33 -10.64
CA ALA A 131 -2.93 -1.95 -9.27
C ALA A 131 -1.90 -0.98 -8.66
N TRP A 132 -0.64 -1.11 -9.07
CA TRP A 132 0.48 -0.28 -8.62
C TRP A 132 0.40 1.17 -9.10
N ALA A 133 -0.25 1.41 -10.24
CA ALA A 133 -0.26 2.72 -10.87
C ALA A 133 -1.05 3.73 -10.05
N VAL A 134 -2.12 3.31 -9.37
CA VAL A 134 -2.97 4.19 -8.56
C VAL A 134 -2.24 4.76 -7.33
N PRO A 135 -1.66 3.95 -6.42
CA PRO A 135 -0.89 4.47 -5.29
C PRO A 135 0.34 5.26 -5.74
N PHE A 136 1.02 4.82 -6.81
CA PHE A 136 2.18 5.53 -7.36
C PHE A 136 1.81 6.90 -7.93
N ALA A 137 0.79 6.97 -8.78
CA ALA A 137 0.35 8.22 -9.41
C ALA A 137 -0.18 9.20 -8.36
N TRP A 138 -0.94 8.73 -7.38
CA TRP A 138 -1.42 9.60 -6.29
C TRP A 138 -0.24 10.16 -5.48
N CYS A 139 0.72 9.30 -5.12
CA CYS A 139 1.91 9.72 -4.40
C CYS A 139 2.72 10.75 -5.19
N ALA A 140 2.92 10.53 -6.49
CA ALA A 140 3.59 11.48 -7.36
C ALA A 140 2.88 12.84 -7.40
N VAL A 141 1.55 12.86 -7.59
CA VAL A 141 0.77 14.10 -7.55
C VAL A 141 0.90 14.78 -6.19
N ALA A 142 0.63 14.06 -5.11
CA ALA A 142 0.71 14.58 -3.74
C ALA A 142 2.09 15.15 -3.39
N TYR A 143 3.17 14.59 -3.95
CA TYR A 143 4.53 15.05 -3.71
C TYR A 143 4.81 16.41 -4.36
N PHE A 144 4.21 16.71 -5.51
CA PHE A 144 4.42 18.00 -6.18
C PHE A 144 3.41 19.09 -5.78
N VAL A 145 2.44 18.74 -4.93
CA VAL A 145 1.48 19.70 -4.40
C VAL A 145 2.18 20.62 -3.37
N PRO A 146 2.20 21.94 -3.59
CA PRO A 146 2.81 22.87 -2.65
C PRO A 146 1.97 22.96 -1.35
N PRO A 147 2.61 23.17 -0.19
CA PRO A 147 1.88 23.44 1.05
C PRO A 147 0.98 24.67 0.88
N SER A 148 -0.28 24.53 1.29
CA SER A 148 -1.21 25.64 1.36
C SER A 148 -2.20 25.39 2.50
N GLY A 149 -2.85 26.43 3.01
CA GLY A 149 -3.94 26.29 3.97
C GLY A 149 -5.30 25.93 3.34
N ASP A 150 -5.34 25.61 2.04
CA ASP A 150 -6.56 25.16 1.37
C ASP A 150 -6.80 23.67 1.69
N ARG A 151 -7.99 23.40 2.24
CA ARG A 151 -8.44 22.05 2.58
C ARG A 151 -8.42 21.09 1.40
N THR A 152 -8.66 21.56 0.18
CA THR A 152 -8.61 20.72 -1.03
C THR A 152 -7.19 20.22 -1.28
N VAL A 153 -6.22 21.10 -1.07
CA VAL A 153 -4.79 20.81 -1.22
C VAL A 153 -4.33 19.86 -0.12
N GLU A 154 -4.79 20.05 1.13
CA GLU A 154 -4.53 19.13 2.24
C GLU A 154 -5.06 17.72 1.96
N ILE A 155 -6.26 17.60 1.38
CA ILE A 155 -6.85 16.33 0.98
C ILE A 155 -6.06 15.69 -0.16
N ALA A 156 -5.62 16.45 -1.16
CA ALA A 156 -4.81 15.92 -2.26
C ALA A 156 -3.45 15.40 -1.77
N ALA A 157 -2.79 16.16 -0.90
CA ALA A 157 -1.49 15.87 -0.32
C ALA A 157 -1.57 15.09 1.01
N TRP A 158 -2.69 14.42 1.30
CA TRP A 158 -2.98 13.77 2.59
C TRP A 158 -1.80 12.93 3.13
N MET A 159 -1.12 12.22 2.25
CA MET A 159 0.01 11.33 2.58
C MET A 159 1.15 12.06 3.31
N PHE A 160 1.34 13.35 3.02
CA PHE A 160 2.42 14.18 3.53
C PHE A 160 1.98 15.19 4.59
N GLN A 161 0.70 15.16 4.99
CA GLN A 161 0.18 16.04 6.02
C GLN A 161 0.69 15.64 7.42
N PRO A 162 0.82 16.62 8.34
CA PRO A 162 1.15 16.39 9.74
C PRO A 162 0.29 15.32 10.43
N ALA A 163 0.79 14.76 11.53
CA ALA A 163 0.14 13.65 12.24
C ALA A 163 -1.25 14.01 12.80
N ASP A 164 -1.48 15.27 13.13
CA ASP A 164 -2.71 15.83 13.69
C ASP A 164 -3.72 16.32 12.63
N ALA A 165 -3.37 16.21 11.34
CA ALA A 165 -4.22 16.66 10.25
C ALA A 165 -5.47 15.76 10.08
N ALA A 166 -6.60 16.22 10.64
CA ALA A 166 -7.88 15.51 10.56
C ALA A 166 -8.33 15.15 9.13
N PRO A 167 -8.24 16.04 8.11
CA PRO A 167 -8.62 15.69 6.74
C PRO A 167 -7.86 14.48 6.22
N SER A 168 -6.61 14.36 6.66
CA SER A 168 -5.72 13.31 6.25
C SER A 168 -6.14 11.94 6.80
N THR A 169 -6.49 11.89 8.08
CA THR A 169 -6.99 10.66 8.73
C THR A 169 -8.29 10.18 8.09
N TRP A 170 -9.21 11.11 7.82
CA TRP A 170 -10.47 10.78 7.15
C TRP A 170 -10.25 10.29 5.73
N MET A 171 -9.37 10.92 4.96
CA MET A 171 -9.08 10.51 3.59
C MET A 171 -8.47 9.10 3.56
N SER A 172 -7.50 8.81 4.44
CA SER A 172 -6.89 7.48 4.52
C SER A 172 -7.90 6.40 4.92
N ALA A 173 -8.76 6.69 5.90
CA ALA A 173 -9.81 5.77 6.33
C ALA A 173 -10.83 5.52 5.21
N ALA A 174 -11.28 6.58 4.53
CA ALA A 174 -12.22 6.48 3.42
C ALA A 174 -11.65 5.65 2.26
N LEU A 175 -10.39 5.90 1.87
CA LEU A 175 -9.70 5.13 0.84
C LEU A 175 -9.54 3.67 1.24
N LEU A 176 -9.14 3.40 2.49
CA LEU A 176 -9.00 2.04 2.99
C LEU A 176 -10.34 1.29 2.95
N VAL A 177 -11.39 1.85 3.54
CA VAL A 177 -12.72 1.21 3.59
C VAL A 177 -13.25 1.00 2.17
N THR A 178 -13.18 2.03 1.32
CA THR A 178 -13.65 1.94 -0.07
C THR A 178 -12.87 0.87 -0.84
N GLY A 179 -11.54 0.86 -0.72
CA GLY A 179 -10.70 -0.12 -1.39
C GLY A 179 -10.95 -1.54 -0.91
N LEU A 180 -11.07 -1.76 0.40
CA LEU A 180 -11.37 -3.07 0.96
C LEU A 180 -12.75 -3.57 0.53
N VAL A 181 -13.79 -2.74 0.62
CA VAL A 181 -15.14 -3.12 0.20
C VAL A 181 -15.17 -3.44 -1.30
N THR A 182 -14.60 -2.57 -2.13
CA THR A 182 -14.56 -2.76 -3.58
C THR A 182 -13.80 -4.02 -3.97
N TYR A 183 -12.61 -4.24 -3.39
CA TYR A 183 -11.77 -5.37 -3.73
C TYR A 183 -12.27 -6.70 -3.12
N ALA A 184 -12.84 -6.66 -1.91
CA ALA A 184 -13.45 -7.83 -1.28
C ALA A 184 -14.66 -8.31 -2.09
N THR A 185 -15.48 -7.40 -2.62
CA THR A 185 -16.69 -7.74 -3.38
C THR A 185 -16.38 -8.13 -4.83
N ALA A 186 -15.64 -7.29 -5.56
CA ALA A 186 -15.41 -7.48 -6.99
C ALA A 186 -14.21 -8.37 -7.33
N GLY A 187 -13.20 -8.40 -6.45
CA GLY A 187 -11.87 -8.94 -6.77
C GLY A 187 -11.16 -8.13 -7.87
N PRO A 188 -10.03 -8.62 -8.40
CA PRO A 188 -9.32 -7.94 -9.47
C PRO A 188 -10.10 -8.01 -10.80
N ARG A 189 -10.02 -6.95 -11.62
CA ARG A 189 -10.63 -6.93 -12.95
C ARG A 189 -10.02 -8.03 -13.84
N PRO A 190 -10.85 -8.83 -14.56
CA PRO A 190 -10.34 -9.83 -15.50
C PRO A 190 -9.59 -9.19 -16.67
N SER A 191 -8.47 -9.79 -17.09
CA SER A 191 -7.78 -9.41 -18.32
C SER A 191 -8.56 -9.91 -19.54
N VAL A 192 -8.70 -9.05 -20.56
CA VAL A 192 -9.44 -9.39 -21.80
C VAL A 192 -8.73 -10.46 -22.63
N LEU A 193 -7.41 -10.62 -22.44
CA LEU A 193 -6.54 -11.55 -23.17
C LEU A 193 -6.63 -13.01 -22.69
N ALA A 194 -7.43 -13.32 -21.66
CA ALA A 194 -7.61 -14.68 -21.14
C ALA A 194 -8.88 -15.37 -21.70
N ARG A 195 -9.25 -15.10 -22.96
CA ARG A 195 -10.32 -15.81 -23.68
C ARG A 195 -9.76 -16.87 -24.60
#